data_AF-A0A6J4YIN4-F1
#
_entry.id   AF-A0A6J4YIN4-F1
#
_cell.length_a   1.000
_cell.length_b   1.000
_cell.length_c   1.000
_cell.angle_alpha   90.00
_cell.angle_beta   90.00
_cell.angle_gamma   90.00
#
_symmetry.space_group_name_H-M   'P 1'
#
loop_
_entity.id
_entity.type
_entity.pdbx_description
1 polymer ?
#
loop_
_entity_poly.entity_id
_entity_poly.type
_entity_poly.pdbx_seq_one_letter_code
_entity_poly.pdbx_strand_id
1 'polypeptide(L)' 'MDDQTLQKLGRQIVLDEKGNPELLAALWQDKRVVLVFIRHFG' A
#
# COMPACT_ATOMS: atom_id res chain seq x y z
N MET A 1 -5.11 8.26 -10.82
CA MET A 1 -5.56 8.02 -9.44
C MET A 1 -5.58 9.38 -8.76
N ASP A 2 -6.68 9.77 -8.13
CA ASP A 2 -6.76 11.06 -7.43
C ASP A 2 -6.15 10.99 -6.02
N ASP A 3 -5.86 12.17 -5.44
CA ASP A 3 -5.29 12.30 -4.10
C ASP A 3 -6.18 11.68 -3.02
N GLN A 4 -7.50 11.72 -3.20
CA GLN A 4 -8.44 11.15 -2.25
C GLN A 4 -8.35 9.62 -2.20
N THR A 5 -8.18 8.98 -3.36
CA THR A 5 -7.98 7.54 -3.51
C THR A 5 -6.62 7.14 -2.93
N LEU A 6 -5.58 7.95 -3.15
CA LEU A 6 -4.26 7.72 -2.56
C LEU A 6 -4.27 7.79 -1.03
N GLN A 7 -4.95 8.78 -0.46
CA GLN A 7 -5.11 8.88 1.00
C GLN A 7 -5.95 7.73 1.59
N LYS A 8 -6.95 7.23 0.85
CA LYS A 8 -7.72 6.04 1.27
C LYS A 8 -6.86 4.78 1.27
N LEU A 9 -6.01 4.62 0.25
CA LEU A 9 -5.08 3.50 0.15
C LEU A 9 -3.99 3.57 1.21
N GLY A 10 -3.38 4.74 1.43
CA GLY A 10 -2.33 4.90 2.43
C GLY A 10 -2.76 4.58 3.87
N ARG A 11 -4.07 4.66 4.16
CA ARG A 11 -4.67 4.30 5.47
C ARG A 11 -5.00 2.81 5.63
N GLN A 12 -4.82 1.99 4.59
CA GLN A 12 -5.04 0.55 4.69
C GLN A 12 -3.94 -0.10 5.52
N ILE A 13 -4.32 -1.10 6.32
CA ILE A 13 -3.36 -1.99 6.95
C ILE A 13 -3.04 -3.13 5.98
N VAL A 14 -1.75 -3.32 5.71
CA VAL A 14 -1.21 -4.40 4.87
C VAL A 14 -0.16 -5.17 5.65
N LEU A 15 0.29 -6.31 5.11
CA LEU A 15 1.38 -7.07 5.70
C LEU A 15 2.71 -6.64 5.05
N ASP A 16 3.73 -6.45 5.87
CA ASP A 16 5.11 -6.31 5.40
C ASP A 16 5.69 -7.66 4.94
N GLU A 17 6.95 -7.67 4.49
CA GLU A 17 7.67 -8.88 4.05
C GLU A 17 7.85 -9.93 5.17
N LYS A 18 7.66 -9.54 6.44
CA LYS A 18 7.78 -10.40 7.62
C LYS A 18 6.41 -10.82 8.16
N GLY A 19 5.31 -10.40 7.53
CA GLY A 19 3.94 -10.68 7.97
C GLY A 19 3.44 -9.78 9.10
N ASN A 20 4.14 -8.68 9.44
CA ASN A 20 3.66 -7.72 10.43
C ASN A 20 2.63 -6.77 9.79
N PRO A 21 1.58 -6.40 10.53
CA PRO A 21 0.63 -5.40 10.07
C PRO A 21 1.25 -4.00 10.11
N GLU A 22 1.20 -3.30 8.98
CA GLU A 22 1.73 -1.94 8.80
C GLU A 22 0.74 -1.07 8.00
N LEU A 23 0.79 0.24 8.23
CA LEU A 23 0.09 1.18 7.35
C LEU A 23 0.74 1.18 5.97
N LEU A 24 -0.06 1.06 4.92
CA LEU A 24 0.46 1.02 3.56
C LEU A 24 1.33 2.25 3.23
N ALA A 25 0.97 3.44 3.74
CA ALA A 25 1.76 4.65 3.57
C ALA A 25 3.15 4.63 4.25
N ALA A 26 3.32 3.87 5.33
CA ALA A 26 4.59 3.78 6.05
C ALA A 26 5.67 3.10 5.19
N LEU A 27 5.27 2.26 4.22
CA LEU A 27 6.19 1.54 3.34
C LEU A 27 6.91 2.43 2.32
N TRP A 28 6.45 3.67 2.10
CA TRP A 28 6.98 4.56 1.06
C TRP A 28 7.22 6.00 1.49
N GLN A 29 7.11 6.32 2.78
CA GLN A 29 7.13 7.68 3.29
C GLN A 29 8.39 8.48 2.85
N ASP A 30 9.52 7.79 2.65
CA ASP A 30 10.81 8.40 2.26
C ASP A 30 11.37 7.89 0.92
N LYS A 31 10.56 7.18 0.11
CA LYS A 31 11.05 6.55 -1.12
C LYS A 31 10.05 6.69 -2.27
N ARG A 32 10.56 6.83 -3.50
CA ARG A 32 9.73 6.65 -4.70
C ARG A 32 9.37 5.18 -4.82
N VAL A 33 8.08 4.88 -4.90
CA VAL A 33 7.56 3.51 -5.00
C VAL A 33 6.58 3.39 -6.15
N VAL A 34 6.42 2.15 -6.62
CA VAL A 34 5.36 1.76 -7.57
C VAL A 34 4.50 0.72 -6.88
N LEU A 35 3.19 0.96 -6.83
CA LEU A 35 2.22 0.02 -6.31
C LEU A 35 1.64 -0.81 -7.47
N VAL A 36 1.78 -2.13 -7.40
CA VAL A 36 1.28 -3.05 -8.43
C VAL A 36 0.13 -3.86 -7.85
N PHE A 37 -1.06 -3.73 -8.45
CA PHE A 37 -2.22 -4.53 -8.09
C PHE A 37 -2.33 -5.73 -9.02
N ILE A 38 -2.17 -6.93 -8.46
CA ILE A 38 -2.34 -8.19 -9.19
C ILE A 38 -3.67 -8.79 -8.78
N ARG A 39 -4.59 -8.94 -9.72
CA ARG A 39 -5.86 -9.62 -9.49
C ARG A 39 -5.69 -11.10 -9.79
N HIS A 40 -5.82 -11.95 -8.78
CA HIS A 40 -5.90 -13.40 -8.96
C HIS A 40 -7.35 -13.81 -9.16
N PHE A 41 -7.65 -14.49 -10.27
CA PHE A 41 -8.92 -15.17 -10.50
C PHE A 41 -8.68 -16.65 -10.25
N GLY A 42 -8.98 -17.11 -9.03
CA GLY A 42 -9.06 -18.52 -8.68
C GLY A 42 -10.48 -19.02 -8.82
#